data_AF-J9F7F8-F1
#
_entry.id   AF-J9F7F8-F1
#
_cell.length_a   1.000
_cell.length_b   1.000
_cell.length_c   1.000
_cell.angle_alpha   90.00
_cell.angle_beta   90.00
_cell.angle_gamma   90.00
#
_symmetry.space_group_name_H-M   'P 1'
#
loop_
_entity.id
_entity.type
_entity.pdbx_description
1 polymer ?
#
loop_
_entity_poly.entity_id
_entity_poly.type
_entity_poly.pdbx_seq_one_letter_code
_entity_poly.pdbx_strand_id
1 'polypeptide(L)'
;MGNQYHKPTPINEDEVEPYTRQKGDSPYTRSGLPPPSIIQKSDKVSHLKHEPMSLELHMADERARAAGLTPAEREWRRKWVLDQHLHPDEPIHVDAVHRQLNPIRMLYRAPLDKLYKHFLKPTFGIFYGSMIRAVVPKLFMAWVLIEVSYYYWKYEARGWETLRGNERSYPRERFWDDQELREKHPDLFKTGKPIQPEHKFEPPSFTQRTALLDLGPPARPW
;
A
#
# COMPACT_ATOMS: atom_id res chain seq x y z
N MET A 1 -24.67 59.18 -21.28
CA MET A 1 -25.43 60.13 -20.41
C MET A 1 -24.93 59.90 -18.99
N GLY A 2 -24.19 60.86 -18.42
CA GLY A 2 -23.67 60.73 -17.06
C GLY A 2 -24.80 60.93 -16.05
N ASN A 3 -24.93 60.00 -15.10
CA ASN A 3 -25.92 60.07 -14.03
C ASN A 3 -25.68 61.36 -13.23
N GLN A 4 -26.48 62.39 -13.48
CA GLN A 4 -26.53 63.58 -12.65
C GLN A 4 -27.15 63.15 -11.32
N TYR A 5 -26.31 62.86 -10.33
CA TYR A 5 -26.74 62.58 -8.98
C TYR A 5 -27.49 63.81 -8.46
N HIS A 6 -28.82 63.72 -8.35
CA HIS A 6 -29.60 64.65 -7.56
C HIS A 6 -29.07 64.58 -6.13
N LYS A 7 -28.28 65.60 -5.74
CA LYS A 7 -27.93 65.79 -4.33
C LYS A 7 -29.24 66.11 -3.60
N PRO A 8 -29.62 65.36 -2.56
CA PRO A 8 -30.80 65.70 -1.77
C PRO A 8 -30.61 67.09 -1.14
N THR A 9 -31.70 67.85 -1.12
CA THR A 9 -31.78 69.19 -0.52
C THR A 9 -31.30 69.12 0.95
N PRO A 10 -30.46 70.06 1.43
CA PRO A 10 -30.03 70.06 2.82
C PRO A 10 -31.24 70.27 3.72
N ILE A 11 -31.61 69.23 4.48
CA ILE A 11 -32.64 69.29 5.52
C ILE A 11 -31.98 69.90 6.75
N ASN A 12 -32.61 70.92 7.33
CA ASN A 12 -32.11 71.61 8.52
C ASN A 12 -32.15 70.63 9.71
N GLU A 13 -30.99 70.31 10.29
CA GLU A 13 -30.83 69.21 11.26
C GLU A 13 -31.69 69.38 12.53
N ASP A 14 -32.10 70.62 12.83
CA ASP A 14 -32.91 70.98 13.99
C ASP A 14 -34.38 70.52 13.89
N GLU A 15 -34.88 70.20 12.70
CA GLU A 15 -36.27 69.77 12.48
C GLU A 15 -36.49 68.25 12.65
N VAL A 16 -35.41 67.48 12.77
CA VAL A 16 -35.47 66.01 12.73
C VAL A 16 -35.61 65.43 14.14
N GLU A 17 -36.78 64.87 14.44
CA GLU A 17 -37.06 64.20 15.71
C GLU A 17 -35.98 63.15 16.05
N PRO A 18 -35.51 63.09 17.31
CA PRO A 18 -34.25 62.42 17.68
C PRO A 18 -34.21 60.92 17.36
N TYR A 19 -35.36 60.26 17.23
CA TYR A 19 -35.47 58.84 16.91
C TYR A 19 -35.44 58.51 15.41
N THR A 20 -35.39 59.50 14.52
CA THR A 20 -35.31 59.29 13.06
C THR A 20 -33.91 59.52 12.47
N ARG A 21 -32.91 59.80 13.31
CA ARG A 21 -31.53 60.08 12.88
C ARG A 21 -30.89 58.83 12.23
N GLN A 22 -30.67 58.88 10.91
CA GLN A 22 -29.93 57.83 10.17
C GLN A 22 -28.50 57.73 10.72
N LYS A 23 -27.98 56.51 10.90
CA LYS A 23 -26.66 56.28 11.53
C LYS A 23 -25.49 56.33 10.53
N GLY A 24 -25.72 56.47 9.23
CA GLY A 24 -24.67 56.48 8.23
C GLY A 24 -25.08 57.09 6.89
N ASP A 25 -24.13 57.20 5.98
CA ASP A 25 -24.23 58.01 4.75
C ASP A 25 -24.85 57.27 3.56
N SER A 26 -25.16 55.97 3.66
CA SER A 26 -25.63 55.23 2.50
C SER A 26 -27.10 55.59 2.18
N PRO A 27 -27.42 56.14 1.00
CA PRO A 27 -28.78 56.56 0.67
C PRO A 27 -29.73 55.38 0.41
N TYR A 28 -29.17 54.16 0.29
CA TYR A 28 -29.91 52.96 -0.12
C TYR A 28 -30.48 52.14 1.03
N THR A 29 -30.07 52.41 2.27
CA THR A 29 -30.55 51.65 3.44
C THR A 29 -31.21 52.56 4.45
N ARG A 30 -32.31 52.07 5.05
CA ARG A 30 -33.04 52.81 6.08
C ARG A 30 -32.18 53.13 7.31
N SER A 31 -31.14 52.33 7.56
CA SER A 31 -30.20 52.52 8.66
C SER A 31 -29.06 53.48 8.34
N GLY A 32 -28.80 53.79 7.06
CA GLY A 32 -27.64 54.53 6.59
C GLY A 32 -26.35 53.69 6.48
N LEU A 33 -26.38 52.41 6.83
CA LEU A 33 -25.22 51.51 6.69
C LEU A 33 -25.18 50.88 5.30
N PRO A 34 -24.00 50.77 4.64
CA PRO A 34 -23.91 50.15 3.33
C PRO A 34 -24.41 48.69 3.38
N PRO A 35 -25.07 48.19 2.33
CA PRO A 35 -25.50 46.79 2.27
C PRO A 35 -24.27 45.85 2.35
N PRO A 36 -24.39 44.67 2.97
CA PRO A 36 -23.29 43.71 3.05
C PRO A 36 -22.84 43.29 1.65
N SER A 37 -21.53 43.20 1.42
CA SER A 37 -20.97 42.79 0.14
C SER A 37 -21.40 41.36 -0.19
N ILE A 38 -22.07 41.16 -1.32
CA ILE A 38 -22.41 39.83 -1.83
C ILE A 38 -21.10 39.10 -2.13
N ILE A 39 -20.83 38.01 -1.41
CA ILE A 39 -19.66 37.15 -1.66
C ILE A 39 -19.87 36.52 -3.04
N GLN A 40 -19.20 37.05 -4.07
CA GLN A 40 -19.19 36.43 -5.39
C GLN A 40 -18.42 35.12 -5.29
N LYS A 41 -19.14 33.99 -5.35
CA LYS A 41 -18.52 32.66 -5.46
C LYS A 41 -17.73 32.68 -6.77
N SER A 42 -16.40 32.61 -6.70
CA SER A 42 -15.57 32.72 -7.89
C SER A 42 -15.91 31.59 -8.86
N ASP A 43 -16.17 31.91 -10.12
CA ASP A 43 -16.40 30.93 -11.21
C ASP A 43 -15.18 30.06 -11.55
N LYS A 44 -14.13 30.10 -10.73
CA LYS A 44 -12.92 29.31 -10.91
C LYS A 44 -13.15 27.87 -10.42
N VAL A 45 -13.02 26.91 -11.33
CA VAL A 45 -13.08 25.47 -11.01
C VAL A 45 -11.91 25.09 -10.11
N SER A 46 -12.19 24.32 -9.04
CA SER A 46 -11.19 23.77 -8.13
C SER A 46 -10.47 22.58 -8.77
N HIS A 47 -9.54 22.82 -9.67
CA HIS A 47 -8.53 21.81 -10.01
C HIS A 47 -7.33 21.98 -9.06
N LEU A 48 -6.74 20.87 -8.61
CA LEU A 48 -5.45 20.91 -7.95
C LEU A 48 -4.43 21.47 -8.96
N LYS A 49 -3.46 22.28 -8.52
CA LYS A 49 -2.44 22.90 -9.41
C LYS A 49 -1.67 21.90 -10.29
N HIS A 50 -1.70 20.61 -9.96
CA HIS A 50 -1.02 19.53 -10.66
C HIS A 50 -1.96 18.58 -11.40
N GLU A 51 -3.26 18.79 -11.32
CA GLU A 51 -4.23 17.98 -12.06
C GLU A 51 -4.38 18.56 -13.47
N PRO A 52 -4.34 17.74 -14.53
CA PRO A 52 -4.61 18.24 -15.87
C PRO A 52 -6.00 18.88 -15.88
N MET A 53 -6.09 20.12 -16.37
CA MET A 53 -7.35 20.82 -16.50
C MET A 53 -8.30 19.96 -17.34
N SER A 54 -9.44 19.55 -16.77
CA SER A 54 -10.44 18.83 -17.54
C SER A 54 -11.02 19.77 -18.59
N LEU A 55 -10.67 19.53 -19.87
CA LEU A 55 -11.22 20.28 -21.01
C LEU A 55 -12.74 20.07 -21.18
N GLU A 56 -13.30 19.10 -20.45
CA GLU A 56 -14.71 18.72 -20.51
C GLU A 56 -15.63 19.63 -19.68
N LEU A 57 -15.14 20.32 -18.63
CA LEU A 57 -15.93 21.20 -17.76
C LEU A 57 -17.29 20.55 -17.35
N HIS A 58 -18.40 21.31 -17.39
CA HIS A 58 -19.77 20.82 -17.14
C HIS A 58 -20.31 19.93 -18.27
N MET A 59 -19.63 19.92 -19.42
CA MET A 59 -20.01 19.09 -20.56
C MET A 59 -19.56 17.63 -20.41
N ALA A 60 -18.77 17.31 -19.37
CA ALA A 60 -18.45 15.93 -18.97
C ALA A 60 -19.74 15.15 -18.63
N ASP A 61 -20.67 15.81 -17.95
CA ASP A 61 -21.94 15.20 -17.54
C ASP A 61 -22.85 14.95 -18.74
N GLU A 62 -23.22 13.69 -18.94
CA GLU A 62 -24.17 13.29 -19.98
C GLU A 62 -25.54 13.95 -19.82
N ARG A 63 -25.95 14.22 -18.57
CA ARG A 63 -27.24 14.83 -18.26
C ARG A 63 -27.29 16.30 -18.66
N ALA A 64 -26.21 17.04 -18.40
CA ALA A 64 -26.07 18.43 -18.86
C ALA A 64 -26.14 18.49 -20.39
N ARG A 65 -25.58 17.49 -21.10
CA ARG A 65 -25.70 17.39 -22.55
C ARG A 65 -27.12 17.02 -23.02
N ALA A 66 -27.80 16.15 -22.29
CA ALA A 66 -29.17 15.76 -22.62
C ALA A 66 -30.20 16.89 -22.42
N ALA A 67 -29.95 17.81 -21.47
CA ALA A 67 -30.80 18.97 -21.21
C ALA A 67 -30.82 20.00 -22.37
N GLY A 68 -29.89 19.88 -23.32
CA GLY A 68 -29.74 20.77 -24.47
C GLY A 68 -28.49 21.64 -24.38
N LEU A 69 -27.76 21.75 -25.50
CA LEU A 69 -26.56 22.58 -25.60
C LEU A 69 -26.85 23.83 -26.43
N THR A 70 -26.24 24.94 -26.01
CA THR A 70 -26.15 26.15 -26.84
C THR A 70 -25.38 25.85 -28.14
N PRO A 71 -25.57 26.65 -29.21
CA PRO A 71 -24.81 26.46 -30.46
C PRO A 71 -23.29 26.47 -30.25
N ALA A 72 -22.79 27.36 -29.40
CA ALA A 72 -21.37 27.46 -29.07
C ALA A 72 -20.84 26.22 -28.35
N GLU A 73 -21.59 25.70 -27.37
CA GLU A 73 -21.22 24.45 -26.67
C GLU A 73 -21.25 23.24 -27.61
N ARG A 74 -22.16 23.22 -28.60
CA ARG A 74 -22.23 22.12 -29.59
C ARG A 74 -20.99 22.09 -30.49
N GLU A 75 -20.53 23.26 -30.94
CA GLU A 75 -19.29 23.39 -31.71
C GLU A 75 -18.07 23.00 -30.88
N TRP A 76 -18.02 23.45 -29.62
CA TRP A 76 -16.98 23.05 -28.67
C TRP A 76 -16.94 21.54 -28.45
N ARG A 77 -18.11 20.91 -28.23
CA ARG A 77 -18.18 19.45 -28.05
C ARG A 77 -17.68 18.71 -29.27
N ARG A 78 -18.10 19.15 -30.46
CA ARG A 78 -17.66 18.55 -31.74
C ARG A 78 -16.15 18.63 -31.86
N LYS A 79 -15.56 19.80 -31.59
CA LYS A 79 -14.11 19.98 -31.58
C LYS A 79 -13.44 19.03 -30.59
N TRP A 80 -13.93 18.99 -29.35
CA TRP A 80 -13.38 18.09 -28.33
C TRP A 80 -13.45 16.62 -28.72
N VAL A 81 -14.55 16.15 -29.36
CA VAL A 81 -14.63 14.74 -29.85
C VAL A 81 -13.53 14.49 -30.88
N LEU A 82 -13.39 15.41 -31.84
CA LEU A 82 -12.41 15.27 -32.90
C LEU A 82 -10.99 15.32 -32.35
N ASP A 83 -10.74 16.14 -31.33
CA ASP A 83 -9.46 16.20 -30.63
C ASP A 83 -9.13 14.91 -29.84
N GLN A 84 -10.12 14.02 -29.58
CA GLN A 84 -9.87 12.68 -29.04
C GLN A 84 -9.38 11.68 -30.11
N HIS A 85 -9.53 11.99 -31.39
CA HIS A 85 -8.95 11.15 -32.45
C HIS A 85 -7.46 11.47 -32.55
N LEU A 86 -6.63 10.54 -32.07
CA LEU A 86 -5.19 10.64 -32.20
C LEU A 86 -4.79 10.65 -33.68
N HIS A 87 -3.66 11.29 -33.97
CA HIS A 87 -3.06 11.26 -35.30
C HIS A 87 -2.74 9.79 -35.70
N PRO A 88 -2.86 9.38 -36.97
CA PRO A 88 -2.58 8.00 -37.39
C PRO A 88 -1.16 7.50 -37.04
N ASP A 89 -0.20 8.41 -36.88
CA ASP A 89 1.19 8.07 -36.50
C ASP A 89 1.38 7.96 -34.97
N GLU A 90 0.35 8.23 -34.18
CA GLU A 90 0.38 8.13 -32.73
C GLU A 90 -0.22 6.81 -32.25
N PRO A 91 0.28 6.22 -31.14
CA PRO A 91 1.26 6.78 -30.20
C PRO A 91 2.72 6.61 -30.63
N ILE A 92 3.45 7.72 -30.72
CA ILE A 92 4.90 7.72 -30.94
C ILE A 92 5.60 7.34 -29.63
N HIS A 93 6.40 6.28 -29.65
CA HIS A 93 7.20 5.92 -28.48
C HIS A 93 8.40 6.86 -28.35
N VAL A 94 8.28 7.86 -27.46
CA VAL A 94 9.37 8.80 -27.17
C VAL A 94 10.26 8.22 -26.07
N ASP A 95 11.47 7.78 -26.44
CA ASP A 95 12.44 7.20 -25.50
C ASP A 95 12.76 8.14 -24.31
N ALA A 96 12.71 9.46 -24.51
CA ALA A 96 13.01 10.45 -23.46
C ALA A 96 11.97 10.49 -22.33
N VAL A 97 10.68 10.26 -22.63
CA VAL A 97 9.59 10.30 -21.63
C VAL A 97 9.69 9.11 -20.68
N HIS A 98 10.11 7.95 -21.21
CA HIS A 98 10.22 6.71 -20.44
C HIS A 98 11.64 6.46 -19.90
N ARG A 99 12.58 7.38 -20.16
CA ARG A 99 13.96 7.26 -19.70
C ARG A 99 14.01 7.40 -18.19
N GLN A 100 14.56 6.38 -17.53
CA GLN A 100 14.76 6.40 -16.09
C GLN A 100 16.01 7.23 -15.75
N LEU A 101 15.86 8.19 -14.84
CA LEU A 101 16.97 9.03 -14.36
C LEU A 101 17.86 8.34 -13.31
N ASN A 102 17.38 7.27 -12.67
CA ASN A 102 18.12 6.57 -11.61
C ASN A 102 19.21 5.64 -12.21
N PRO A 103 20.51 5.86 -11.90
CA PRO A 103 21.61 5.09 -12.48
C PRO A 103 21.67 3.63 -12.01
N ILE A 104 21.37 3.36 -10.74
CA ILE A 104 21.34 1.98 -10.20
C ILE A 104 20.29 1.18 -10.97
N ARG A 105 19.12 1.79 -11.21
CA ARG A 105 18.04 1.17 -11.97
C ARG A 105 18.40 0.92 -13.43
N MET A 106 19.16 1.83 -14.02
CA MET A 106 19.67 1.67 -15.38
C MET A 106 20.65 0.49 -15.47
N LEU A 107 21.56 0.33 -14.50
CA LEU A 107 22.60 -0.70 -14.52
C LEU A 107 22.03 -2.13 -14.50
N TYR A 108 21.14 -2.44 -13.55
CA TYR A 108 20.61 -3.82 -13.46
C TYR A 108 19.61 -4.16 -14.59
N ARG A 109 19.00 -3.16 -15.24
CA ARG A 109 18.10 -3.36 -16.39
C ARG A 109 18.80 -3.42 -17.73
N ALA A 110 19.96 -2.77 -17.87
CA ALA A 110 20.73 -2.67 -19.10
C ALA A 110 20.87 -3.97 -19.92
N PRO A 111 21.23 -5.14 -19.34
CA PRO A 111 21.38 -6.36 -20.13
C PRO A 111 20.06 -6.83 -20.75
N LEU A 112 18.96 -6.80 -19.98
CA LEU A 112 17.63 -7.20 -20.44
C LEU A 112 17.01 -6.17 -21.40
N ASP A 113 17.32 -4.88 -21.21
CA ASP A 113 16.94 -3.81 -22.14
C ASP A 113 17.62 -3.99 -23.50
N LYS A 114 18.91 -4.34 -23.49
CA LYS A 114 19.67 -4.63 -24.71
C LYS A 114 19.09 -5.85 -25.43
N LEU A 115 18.81 -6.93 -24.71
CA LEU A 115 18.16 -8.13 -25.24
C LEU A 115 16.80 -7.80 -25.88
N TYR A 116 15.99 -6.99 -25.18
CA TYR A 116 14.68 -6.60 -25.67
C TYR A 116 14.75 -5.75 -26.95
N LYS A 117 15.61 -4.71 -26.97
CA LYS A 117 15.72 -3.79 -28.11
C LYS A 117 16.30 -4.46 -29.36
N HIS A 118 17.31 -5.32 -29.21
CA HIS A 118 18.03 -5.88 -30.35
C HIS A 118 17.44 -7.20 -30.85
N PHE A 119 16.90 -8.03 -29.95
CA PHE A 119 16.43 -9.37 -30.31
C PHE A 119 14.91 -9.50 -30.22
N LEU A 120 14.28 -9.14 -29.10
CA LEU A 120 12.84 -9.42 -28.91
C LEU A 120 11.93 -8.52 -29.75
N LYS A 121 12.19 -7.20 -29.79
CA LYS A 121 11.34 -6.24 -30.50
C LYS A 121 11.32 -6.51 -32.02
N PRO A 122 12.45 -6.77 -32.71
CA PRO A 122 12.42 -7.04 -34.15
C PRO A 122 11.83 -8.41 -34.51
N THR A 123 11.94 -9.41 -33.64
CA THR A 123 11.52 -10.79 -33.95
C THR A 123 10.06 -11.08 -33.59
N PHE A 124 9.61 -10.64 -32.43
CA PHE A 124 8.26 -10.92 -31.91
C PHE A 124 7.31 -9.71 -31.96
N GLY A 125 7.83 -8.53 -32.31
CA GLY A 125 7.07 -7.29 -32.23
C GLY A 125 6.92 -6.76 -30.79
N ILE A 126 6.17 -5.67 -30.66
CA ILE A 126 6.08 -4.89 -29.41
C ILE A 126 5.29 -5.65 -28.34
N PHE A 127 4.14 -6.22 -28.70
CA PHE A 127 3.23 -6.90 -27.78
C PHE A 127 3.90 -8.11 -27.12
N TYR A 128 4.24 -9.14 -27.91
CA TYR A 128 4.89 -10.35 -27.40
C TYR A 128 6.25 -10.08 -26.77
N GLY A 129 7.06 -9.20 -27.36
CA GLY A 129 8.33 -8.81 -26.77
C GLY A 129 8.15 -8.23 -25.36
N SER A 130 7.13 -7.41 -25.14
CA SER A 130 6.86 -6.81 -23.82
C SER A 130 6.42 -7.86 -22.79
N MET A 131 5.63 -8.85 -23.22
CA MET A 131 5.24 -9.99 -22.37
C MET A 131 6.44 -10.85 -21.97
N ILE A 132 7.28 -11.23 -22.93
CA ILE A 132 8.50 -12.01 -22.69
C ILE A 132 9.42 -11.27 -21.69
N ARG A 133 9.62 -9.97 -21.92
CA ARG A 133 10.41 -9.10 -21.02
C ARG A 133 9.85 -9.05 -19.60
N ALA A 134 8.54 -9.14 -19.42
CA ALA A 134 7.90 -9.10 -18.10
C ALA A 134 7.92 -10.46 -17.37
N VAL A 135 7.83 -11.57 -18.11
CA VAL A 135 7.68 -12.93 -17.55
C VAL A 135 9.02 -13.63 -17.35
N VAL A 136 9.92 -13.60 -18.34
CA VAL A 136 11.17 -14.39 -18.32
C VAL A 136 12.06 -14.05 -17.12
N PRO A 137 12.34 -12.77 -16.80
CA PRO A 137 13.19 -12.45 -15.65
C PRO A 137 12.59 -12.94 -14.32
N LYS A 138 11.25 -12.95 -14.20
CA LYS A 138 10.58 -13.43 -12.98
C LYS A 138 10.69 -14.94 -12.83
N LEU A 139 10.50 -15.68 -13.93
CA LEU A 139 10.70 -17.13 -13.93
C LEU A 139 12.15 -17.51 -13.62
N PHE A 140 13.11 -16.77 -14.19
CA PHE A 140 14.52 -16.98 -13.90
C PHE A 140 14.86 -16.72 -12.42
N MET A 141 14.38 -15.60 -11.85
CA MET A 141 14.57 -15.29 -10.44
C MET A 141 13.89 -16.33 -9.52
N ALA A 142 12.69 -16.81 -9.88
CA ALA A 142 12.00 -17.86 -9.14
C ALA A 142 12.79 -19.17 -9.16
N TRP A 143 13.34 -19.55 -10.31
CA TRP A 143 14.19 -20.75 -10.43
C TRP A 143 15.46 -20.62 -9.59
N VAL A 144 16.18 -19.50 -9.67
CA VAL A 144 17.38 -19.26 -8.84
C VAL A 144 17.03 -19.32 -7.36
N LEU A 145 15.90 -18.75 -6.93
CA LEU A 145 15.44 -18.82 -5.54
C LEU A 145 15.17 -20.25 -5.11
N ILE A 146 14.55 -21.08 -5.95
CA ILE A 146 14.30 -22.50 -5.67
C ILE A 146 15.63 -23.25 -5.52
N GLU A 147 16.58 -23.07 -6.43
CA GLU A 147 17.89 -23.72 -6.37
C GLU A 147 18.67 -23.30 -5.12
N VAL A 148 18.68 -22.00 -4.79
CA VAL A 148 19.32 -21.48 -3.57
C VAL A 148 18.63 -22.06 -2.33
N SER A 149 17.30 -22.07 -2.28
CA SER A 149 16.56 -22.63 -1.13
C SER A 149 16.81 -24.13 -0.98
N TYR A 150 16.84 -24.87 -2.09
CA TYR A 150 17.17 -26.28 -2.12
C TYR A 150 18.62 -26.52 -1.67
N TYR A 151 19.57 -25.71 -2.15
CA TYR A 151 20.97 -25.77 -1.74
C TYR A 151 21.12 -25.55 -0.23
N TYR A 152 20.53 -24.48 0.31
CA TYR A 152 20.53 -24.18 1.74
C TYR A 152 19.89 -25.33 2.54
N TRP A 153 18.74 -25.83 2.12
CA TRP A 153 18.09 -26.95 2.79
C TRP A 153 18.91 -28.25 2.73
N LYS A 154 19.60 -28.51 1.61
CA LYS A 154 20.37 -29.73 1.38
C LYS A 154 21.71 -29.73 2.11
N TYR A 155 22.44 -28.63 2.07
CA TYR A 155 23.84 -28.55 2.52
C TYR A 155 24.03 -27.81 3.85
N GLU A 156 23.17 -26.86 4.21
CA GLU A 156 23.19 -26.24 5.55
C GLU A 156 22.30 -27.01 6.52
N ALA A 157 22.57 -28.30 6.70
CA ALA A 157 22.00 -29.03 7.84
C ALA A 157 22.74 -28.61 9.11
N ARG A 158 22.00 -28.22 10.15
CA ARG A 158 22.58 -27.90 11.45
C ARG A 158 23.14 -29.18 12.07
N GLY A 159 24.46 -29.25 12.18
CA GLY A 159 25.18 -30.31 12.88
C GLY A 159 25.55 -29.90 14.31
N TRP A 160 26.36 -30.72 14.96
CA TRP A 160 27.00 -30.33 16.23
C TRP A 160 28.21 -29.41 16.01
N GLU A 161 28.84 -29.45 14.82
CA GLU A 161 29.98 -28.61 14.43
C GLU A 161 29.56 -27.19 14.00
N THR A 162 28.33 -27.02 13.53
CA THR A 162 27.82 -25.76 12.96
C THR A 162 26.55 -25.31 13.67
N LEU A 163 26.58 -24.13 14.31
CA LEU A 163 25.40 -23.54 14.97
C LEU A 163 24.34 -23.01 13.98
N ARG A 164 24.69 -22.87 12.70
CA ARG A 164 23.84 -22.34 11.63
C ARG A 164 23.32 -23.48 10.76
N GLY A 165 22.09 -23.35 10.28
CA GLY A 165 21.44 -24.30 9.37
C GLY A 165 20.10 -24.80 9.88
N ASN A 166 19.45 -25.63 9.07
CA ASN A 166 18.17 -26.23 9.39
C ASN A 166 18.37 -27.44 10.29
N GLU A 167 17.69 -27.48 11.43
CA GLU A 167 17.61 -28.68 12.27
C GLU A 167 16.89 -29.77 11.49
N ARG A 168 17.63 -30.77 11.01
CA ARG A 168 17.00 -31.99 10.54
C ARG A 168 16.65 -32.79 11.78
N SER A 169 15.40 -32.69 12.22
CA SER A 169 14.82 -33.80 12.94
C SER A 169 14.90 -35.00 11.99
N TYR A 170 15.87 -35.88 12.19
CA TYR A 170 15.72 -37.23 11.67
C TYR A 170 14.31 -37.66 12.11
N PRO A 171 13.47 -38.19 11.21
CA PRO A 171 12.26 -38.83 11.69
C PRO A 171 12.75 -39.79 12.76
N ARG A 172 12.34 -39.59 14.02
CA ARG A 172 12.60 -40.58 15.07
C ARG A 172 12.23 -41.87 14.38
N GLU A 173 13.19 -42.80 14.27
CA GLU A 173 12.90 -44.15 13.86
C GLU A 173 11.59 -44.48 14.57
N ARG A 174 10.55 -44.84 13.82
CA ARG A 174 9.28 -45.21 14.43
C ARG A 174 9.63 -46.40 15.30
N PHE A 175 9.97 -46.13 16.55
CA PHE A 175 9.90 -47.08 17.63
C PHE A 175 8.46 -47.52 17.50
N TRP A 176 8.28 -48.75 17.02
CA TRP A 176 7.02 -49.47 17.08
C TRP A 176 6.35 -49.06 18.38
N ASP A 177 5.08 -48.67 18.32
CA ASP A 177 4.38 -48.30 19.55
C ASP A 177 4.65 -49.41 20.56
N ASP A 178 5.19 -49.08 21.74
CA ASP A 178 5.74 -50.08 22.65
C ASP A 178 4.70 -51.19 22.93
N GLN A 179 3.43 -50.85 22.80
CA GLN A 179 2.28 -51.76 22.83
C GLN A 179 2.30 -52.81 21.70
N GLU A 180 2.38 -52.40 20.42
CA GLU A 180 2.42 -53.34 19.28
C GLU A 180 3.63 -54.29 19.37
N LEU A 181 4.79 -53.78 19.83
CA LEU A 181 5.99 -54.60 20.00
C LEU A 181 5.84 -55.60 21.14
N ARG A 182 5.24 -55.19 22.27
CA ARG A 182 4.92 -56.06 23.42
C ARG A 182 3.95 -57.17 23.03
N GLU A 183 2.96 -56.87 22.19
CA GLU A 183 2.00 -57.85 21.69
C GLU A 183 2.64 -58.87 20.75
N LYS A 184 3.44 -58.43 19.77
CA LYS A 184 4.05 -59.33 18.77
C LYS A 184 5.23 -60.13 19.32
N HIS A 185 6.01 -59.54 20.23
CA HIS A 185 7.25 -60.13 20.73
C HIS A 185 7.41 -59.93 22.25
N PRO A 186 6.59 -60.58 23.10
CA PRO A 186 6.71 -60.46 24.55
C PRO A 186 8.06 -60.97 25.08
N ASP A 187 8.69 -61.91 24.39
CA ASP A 187 9.98 -62.49 24.77
C ASP A 187 11.10 -61.45 24.77
N LEU A 188 11.08 -60.51 23.80
CA LEU A 188 12.10 -59.45 23.70
C LEU A 188 12.11 -58.53 24.91
N PHE A 189 11.01 -58.39 25.65
CA PHE A 189 10.94 -57.59 26.88
C PHE A 189 11.39 -58.39 28.11
N LYS A 190 11.27 -59.72 28.08
CA LYS A 190 11.78 -60.60 29.14
C LYS A 190 13.30 -60.74 29.08
N THR A 191 13.87 -60.83 27.88
CA THR A 191 15.33 -60.83 27.65
C THR A 191 15.91 -59.44 27.43
N GLY A 192 15.06 -58.43 27.19
CA GLY A 192 15.44 -57.05 26.95
C GLY A 192 16.23 -56.47 28.12
N LYS A 193 17.23 -55.63 27.80
CA LYS A 193 18.15 -55.04 28.78
C LYS A 193 17.36 -54.44 29.96
N PRO A 194 17.81 -54.62 31.21
CA PRO A 194 17.09 -54.12 32.37
C PRO A 194 16.78 -52.65 32.18
N ILE A 195 15.53 -52.26 32.51
CA ILE A 195 15.10 -50.86 32.56
C ILE A 195 16.23 -50.10 33.25
N GLN A 196 16.84 -49.16 32.53
CA GLN A 196 17.96 -48.41 33.06
C GLN A 196 17.50 -47.78 34.38
N PRO A 197 18.21 -48.00 35.49
CA PRO A 197 17.77 -47.44 36.76
C PRO A 197 17.60 -45.93 36.58
N GLU A 198 16.46 -45.41 37.06
CA GLU A 198 16.04 -44.01 36.90
C GLU A 198 17.16 -43.04 37.31
N HIS A 199 18.02 -43.47 38.24
CA HIS A 199 19.19 -42.75 38.70
C HIS A 199 20.47 -43.42 38.17
N LYS A 200 20.89 -43.08 36.94
CA LYS A 200 22.16 -43.54 36.37
C LYS A 200 23.39 -42.97 37.07
N PHE A 201 23.29 -41.73 37.54
CA PHE A 201 24.44 -40.93 37.98
C PHE A 201 24.34 -40.52 39.46
N GLU A 202 23.13 -40.47 40.00
CA GLU A 202 22.89 -40.04 41.37
C GLU A 202 22.63 -41.29 42.24
N PRO A 203 23.35 -41.47 43.36
CA PRO A 203 22.94 -42.48 44.33
C PRO A 203 21.53 -42.11 44.84
N PRO A 204 20.67 -43.08 45.20
CA PRO A 204 19.34 -42.80 45.73
C PRO A 204 19.34 -41.90 46.97
N SER A 205 20.47 -41.82 47.70
CA SER A 205 20.67 -40.90 48.82
C SER A 205 20.71 -39.42 48.42
N PHE A 206 20.98 -39.09 47.14
CA PHE A 206 21.01 -37.71 46.66
C PHE A 206 19.60 -37.14 46.46
N THR A 207 18.70 -37.95 45.88
CA THR A 207 17.29 -37.61 45.66
C THR A 207 16.45 -37.82 46.91
N GLN A 208 16.63 -38.94 47.60
CA GLN A 208 16.04 -39.18 48.92
C GLN A 208 16.91 -38.52 49.98
N ARG A 209 16.83 -37.20 50.08
CA ARG A 209 17.32 -36.49 51.27
C ARG A 209 16.38 -36.80 52.43
N THR A 210 16.49 -37.99 53.01
CA THR A 210 16.09 -38.16 54.40
C THR A 210 17.02 -37.25 55.20
N ALA A 211 16.45 -36.23 55.86
CA ALA A 211 17.23 -35.42 56.77
C ALA A 211 17.87 -36.39 57.78
N LEU A 212 19.20 -36.46 57.83
CA LEU A 212 19.91 -37.36 58.76
C LEU A 212 19.54 -37.05 60.23
N LEU A 213 19.05 -35.83 60.45
CA LEU A 213 18.40 -35.39 61.68
C LEU A 213 16.88 -35.50 61.50
N ASP A 214 16.33 -36.64 61.89
CA ASP A 214 14.93 -36.73 62.26
C ASP A 214 14.78 -35.93 63.57
N LEU A 215 14.50 -34.62 63.47
CA LEU A 215 14.39 -33.70 64.61
C LEU A 215 13.14 -33.94 65.46
N GLY A 216 12.51 -35.11 65.34
CA GLY A 216 11.23 -35.41 65.96
C GLY A 216 10.14 -34.40 65.57
N PRO A 217 8.93 -34.56 66.11
CA PRO A 217 7.91 -33.53 65.96
C PRO A 217 8.38 -32.22 66.65
N PRO A 218 8.03 -31.04 66.11
CA PRO A 218 8.37 -29.78 66.72
C PRO A 218 7.82 -29.71 68.15
N ALA A 219 8.67 -29.36 69.12
CA ALA A 219 8.33 -29.35 70.54
C ALA A 219 7.28 -28.29 70.94
N ARG A 220 6.94 -27.33 70.06
CA ARG A 220 5.93 -26.32 70.37
C ARG A 220 4.62 -26.64 69.62
N PRO A 221 3.50 -26.84 70.35
CA PRO A 221 2.18 -26.85 69.73
C PRO A 221 1.80 -25.40 69.42
N TRP A 222 1.86 -25.02 68.15
CA TRP A 222 1.02 -23.96 67.61
C TRP A 222 0.47 -24.42 66.26
#